data_AF-A0A8C5ENK2-F1
#
_entry.id   AF-A0A8C5ENK2-F1
#
_cell.length_a   1.000
_cell.length_b   1.000
_cell.length_c   1.000
_cell.angle_alpha   90.00
_cell.angle_beta   90.00
_cell.angle_gamma   90.00
#
_symmetry.space_group_name_H-M   'P 1'
#
loop_
_entity.id
_entity.type
_entity.pdbx_description
1 polymer ?
#
loop_
_entity_poly.entity_id
_entity_poly.type
_entity_poly.pdbx_seq_one_letter_code
_entity_poly.pdbx_strand_id
1 'polypeptide(L)'
;MYSFKVSSHVSFPLEGLDMRPFLAKESPSQVTTYDLLSVICHHGTAGSGHYIAYCQNVINGQWYEFDDQYVTEVHETVVQNAEAYVLFYRKSSEDSVKERQKVVALANMKEPSLLQFYISREWLNKFNTFAEPGPISNHTFLCQHGGIPPTKYHYIDNLVVIVPQNVWEYLYNSFGGGPAVNHLYMCTICQVEIEALAKRRKMEIDTFIKLNKEFQAEEAPTVILCISMHWFREWESFVKGKDNEPPGPIDNSKIGIMKGGHVQLKQGADYGQISEETWLYLLGIYGGGPEIAVRQTVAPVDPDSLHGEKKIEAETRAL
;
A
#
# COMPACT_ATOMS: atom_id res chain seq x y z
N MET A 1 15.00 -2.30 -35.65
CA MET A 1 15.20 -3.63 -35.04
C MET A 1 14.05 -4.50 -35.51
N TYR A 2 14.32 -5.56 -36.28
CA TYR A 2 13.26 -6.46 -36.75
C TYR A 2 12.88 -7.41 -35.61
N SER A 3 11.59 -7.49 -35.29
CA SER A 3 11.06 -8.45 -34.31
C SER A 3 10.47 -9.65 -35.05
N PHE A 4 10.74 -10.87 -34.58
CA PHE A 4 10.27 -12.11 -35.21
C PHE A 4 9.66 -13.05 -34.15
N LYS A 5 8.50 -13.64 -34.44
CA LYS A 5 7.84 -14.63 -33.55
C LYS A 5 8.44 -16.01 -33.81
N VAL A 6 8.95 -16.67 -32.77
CA VAL A 6 9.33 -18.08 -32.86
C VAL A 6 8.06 -18.94 -32.85
N SER A 7 7.82 -19.72 -33.90
CA SER A 7 6.61 -20.54 -34.08
C SER A 7 6.83 -22.02 -33.71
N SER A 8 7.93 -22.34 -33.04
CA SER A 8 8.21 -23.71 -32.60
C SER A 8 7.16 -24.16 -31.58
N HIS A 9 6.55 -25.32 -31.80
CA HIS A 9 5.62 -25.91 -30.85
C HIS A 9 6.35 -26.33 -29.57
N VAL A 10 5.80 -25.93 -28.42
CA VAL A 10 6.26 -26.34 -27.09
C VAL A 10 5.18 -27.21 -26.49
N SER A 11 5.50 -28.48 -26.22
CA SER A 11 4.60 -29.37 -25.50
C SER A 11 4.60 -29.02 -24.01
N PHE A 12 3.42 -28.99 -23.39
CA PHE A 12 3.26 -28.72 -21.96
C PHE A 12 2.18 -29.62 -21.36
N PRO A 13 2.36 -30.13 -20.13
CA PRO A 13 1.36 -30.96 -19.46
C PRO A 13 0.23 -30.10 -18.87
N LEU A 14 -1.01 -30.58 -18.91
CA LEU A 14 -2.13 -29.91 -18.24
C LEU A 14 -2.11 -30.11 -16.72
N GLU A 15 -1.63 -31.26 -16.26
CA GLU A 15 -1.55 -31.61 -14.85
C GLU A 15 -0.21 -32.27 -14.55
N GLY A 16 0.24 -32.19 -13.30
CA GLY A 16 1.39 -32.97 -12.86
C GLY A 16 2.75 -32.47 -13.37
N LEU A 17 2.89 -31.18 -13.72
CA LEU A 17 4.20 -30.60 -14.07
C LEU A 17 5.11 -30.62 -12.85
N ASP A 18 6.07 -31.55 -12.81
CA ASP A 18 7.05 -31.63 -11.71
C ASP A 18 8.24 -30.70 -11.97
N MET A 19 8.33 -29.65 -11.16
CA MET A 19 9.44 -28.69 -11.20
C MET A 19 10.62 -29.10 -10.32
N ARG A 20 10.50 -30.18 -9.52
CA ARG A 20 11.56 -30.64 -8.59
C ARG A 20 12.95 -30.76 -9.23
N PRO A 21 13.13 -31.29 -10.45
CA PRO A 21 14.45 -31.41 -11.06
C PRO A 21 15.17 -30.07 -11.31
N PHE A 22 14.43 -28.96 -11.33
CA PHE A 22 14.94 -27.63 -11.63
C PHE A 22 15.14 -26.76 -10.37
N LEU A 23 14.79 -27.27 -9.19
CA LEU A 23 14.97 -26.54 -7.93
C LEU A 23 16.42 -26.64 -7.43
N ALA A 24 16.89 -25.56 -6.81
CA ALA A 24 18.12 -25.59 -6.04
C ALA A 24 18.01 -26.61 -4.89
N LYS A 25 19.12 -27.26 -4.54
CA LYS A 25 19.16 -28.29 -3.49
C LYS A 25 18.64 -27.79 -2.13
N GLU A 26 18.90 -26.52 -1.82
CA GLU A 26 18.49 -25.86 -0.57
C GLU A 26 17.08 -25.24 -0.65
N SER A 27 16.29 -25.56 -1.68
CA SER A 27 14.94 -25.02 -1.83
C SER A 27 14.04 -25.48 -0.67
N PRO A 28 13.37 -24.58 0.04
CA PRO A 28 12.45 -24.94 1.12
C PRO A 28 11.11 -25.49 0.61
N SER A 29 10.82 -25.37 -0.69
CA SER A 29 9.52 -25.73 -1.30
C SER A 29 9.26 -27.22 -1.19
N GLN A 30 8.22 -27.60 -0.45
CA GLN A 30 7.83 -29.01 -0.32
C GLN A 30 6.97 -29.46 -1.50
N VAL A 31 6.10 -28.56 -1.96
CA VAL A 31 5.23 -28.77 -3.13
C VAL A 31 5.93 -28.27 -4.39
N THR A 32 6.11 -29.16 -5.35
CA THR A 32 6.83 -28.91 -6.61
C THR A 32 6.04 -29.26 -7.85
N THR A 33 4.88 -29.88 -7.69
CA THR A 33 3.98 -30.25 -8.77
C THR A 33 3.04 -29.10 -9.09
N TYR A 34 2.76 -28.89 -10.37
CA TYR A 34 1.87 -27.84 -10.84
C TYR A 34 0.85 -28.35 -11.84
N ASP A 35 -0.35 -27.77 -11.77
CA ASP A 35 -1.42 -27.98 -12.76
C ASP A 35 -1.70 -26.66 -13.49
N LEU A 36 -1.97 -26.78 -14.78
CA LEU A 36 -2.23 -25.66 -15.66
C LEU A 36 -3.61 -25.07 -15.35
N LEU A 37 -3.66 -23.74 -15.21
CA LEU A 37 -4.90 -22.98 -15.02
C LEU A 37 -5.37 -22.33 -16.32
N SER A 38 -4.42 -21.75 -17.06
CA SER A 38 -4.74 -21.06 -18.30
C SER A 38 -3.56 -20.97 -19.25
N VAL A 39 -3.90 -20.79 -20.53
CA VAL A 39 -2.97 -20.59 -21.64
C VAL A 39 -3.37 -19.32 -22.37
N ILE A 40 -2.45 -18.37 -22.51
CA ILE A 40 -2.60 -17.25 -23.44
C ILE A 40 -1.94 -17.64 -24.75
N CYS A 41 -2.70 -17.57 -25.84
CA CYS A 41 -2.19 -17.78 -27.18
C CYS A 41 -2.09 -16.45 -27.91
N HIS A 42 -1.12 -16.36 -28.80
CA HIS A 42 -0.97 -15.23 -29.70
C HIS A 42 -0.93 -15.74 -31.13
N HIS A 43 -1.89 -15.34 -31.95
CA HIS A 43 -1.95 -15.65 -33.37
C HIS A 43 -1.42 -14.48 -34.18
N GLY A 44 -0.58 -14.73 -35.19
CA GLY A 44 0.00 -13.68 -36.02
C GLY A 44 1.50 -13.48 -35.80
N THR A 45 1.98 -12.29 -36.15
CA THR A 45 3.39 -11.92 -36.21
C THR A 45 3.80 -11.02 -35.06
N ALA A 46 5.09 -10.76 -34.89
CA ALA A 46 5.56 -9.84 -33.86
C ALA A 46 5.09 -8.38 -34.04
N GLY A 47 4.61 -8.00 -35.24
CA GLY A 47 4.13 -6.64 -35.51
C GLY A 47 2.61 -6.48 -35.48
N SER A 48 1.86 -7.58 -35.53
CA SER A 48 0.39 -7.59 -35.52
C SER A 48 -0.10 -9.00 -35.28
N GLY A 49 -1.12 -9.14 -34.43
CA GLY A 49 -1.73 -10.41 -34.11
C GLY A 49 -2.97 -10.26 -33.24
N HIS A 50 -3.46 -11.40 -32.78
CA HIS A 50 -4.67 -11.55 -31.98
C HIS A 50 -4.39 -12.44 -30.77
N TYR A 51 -4.95 -12.08 -29.63
CA TYR A 51 -4.78 -12.82 -28.38
C TYR A 51 -6.07 -13.51 -28.00
N ILE A 52 -5.96 -14.79 -27.65
CA ILE A 52 -7.05 -15.56 -27.04
C ILE A 52 -6.54 -16.22 -25.76
N ALA A 53 -7.46 -16.66 -24.91
CA ALA A 53 -7.12 -17.41 -23.70
C ALA A 53 -7.92 -18.70 -23.59
N TYR A 54 -7.25 -19.78 -23.20
CA TYR A 54 -7.90 -20.99 -22.70
C TYR A 54 -7.82 -20.97 -21.18
N CYS A 55 -8.94 -21.09 -20.48
CA CYS A 55 -8.96 -21.11 -19.01
C CYS A 55 -9.81 -22.30 -18.52
N GLN A 56 -9.33 -22.98 -17.48
CA GLN A 56 -10.10 -23.99 -16.79
C GLN A 56 -11.07 -23.32 -15.80
N ASN A 57 -12.34 -23.68 -15.87
CA ASN A 57 -13.34 -23.26 -14.90
C ASN A 57 -13.23 -24.14 -13.64
N VAL A 58 -12.87 -23.53 -12.51
CA VAL A 58 -12.66 -24.24 -11.24
C VAL A 58 -13.94 -24.84 -10.63
N ILE A 59 -15.12 -24.44 -11.09
CA ILE A 59 -16.41 -24.93 -10.56
C ILE A 59 -16.77 -26.29 -11.16
N ASN A 60 -16.57 -26.47 -12.47
CA ASN A 60 -16.96 -27.68 -13.19
C ASN A 60 -15.77 -28.47 -13.77
N GLY A 61 -14.55 -27.94 -13.71
CA GLY A 61 -13.33 -28.55 -14.22
C GLY A 61 -13.15 -28.48 -15.75
N GLN A 62 -14.08 -27.85 -16.48
CA GLN A 62 -14.05 -27.79 -17.94
C GLN A 62 -13.20 -26.63 -18.47
N TRP A 63 -12.68 -26.79 -19.69
CA TRP A 63 -11.90 -25.78 -20.38
C TRP A 63 -12.77 -24.92 -21.29
N TYR A 64 -12.47 -23.62 -21.31
CA TYR A 64 -13.15 -22.66 -22.16
C TYR A 64 -12.13 -21.82 -22.93
N GLU A 65 -12.40 -21.60 -24.20
CA GLU A 65 -11.77 -20.59 -25.03
C GLU A 65 -12.49 -19.25 -24.83
N PHE A 66 -11.71 -18.22 -24.57
CA PHE A 66 -12.13 -16.83 -24.48
C PHE A 66 -11.50 -16.08 -25.65
N ASP A 67 -12.32 -15.77 -26.64
CA ASP A 67 -11.98 -14.98 -27.82
C ASP A 67 -12.83 -13.72 -27.84
N ASP A 68 -12.30 -12.64 -27.25
CA ASP A 68 -12.97 -11.37 -27.02
C ASP A 68 -14.37 -11.53 -26.40
N GLN A 69 -15.42 -11.40 -27.21
CA GLN A 69 -16.82 -11.47 -26.79
C GLN A 69 -17.39 -12.90 -26.82
N TYR A 70 -16.63 -13.88 -27.31
CA TYR A 70 -17.04 -15.26 -27.46
C TYR A 70 -16.40 -16.14 -26.40
N VAL A 71 -17.24 -16.98 -25.77
CA VAL A 71 -16.80 -17.98 -24.80
C VAL A 71 -17.32 -19.34 -25.26
N THR A 72 -16.40 -20.25 -25.54
CA THR A 72 -16.72 -21.58 -26.09
C THR A 72 -16.10 -22.67 -25.22
N GLU A 73 -16.89 -23.66 -24.81
CA GLU A 73 -16.34 -24.85 -24.14
C GLU A 73 -15.47 -25.64 -25.14
N VAL A 74 -14.29 -26.07 -24.71
CA VAL A 74 -13.34 -26.82 -25.53
C VAL A 74 -12.84 -28.06 -24.80
N HIS A 75 -12.46 -29.08 -25.57
CA HIS A 75 -11.85 -30.28 -25.02
C HIS A 75 -10.38 -30.02 -24.63
N GLU A 76 -9.88 -30.70 -23.60
CA GLU A 76 -8.49 -30.60 -23.10
C GLU A 76 -7.43 -30.77 -24.21
N THR A 77 -7.70 -31.62 -25.19
CA THR A 77 -6.80 -31.84 -26.33
C THR A 77 -6.64 -30.60 -27.21
N VAL A 78 -7.62 -29.71 -27.26
CA VAL A 78 -7.49 -28.42 -27.96
C VAL A 78 -6.46 -27.56 -27.23
N VAL A 79 -6.55 -27.51 -25.90
CA VAL A 79 -5.65 -26.73 -25.04
C VAL A 79 -4.22 -27.25 -25.12
N GLN A 80 -4.02 -28.58 -25.05
CA GLN A 80 -2.69 -29.20 -25.15
C GLN A 80 -1.95 -28.90 -26.46
N ASN A 81 -2.70 -28.70 -27.55
CA ASN A 81 -2.14 -28.45 -28.87
C ASN A 81 -2.08 -26.95 -29.22
N ALA A 82 -2.41 -26.07 -28.28
CA ALA A 82 -2.44 -24.63 -28.54
C ALA A 82 -1.04 -24.04 -28.80
N GLU A 83 -0.97 -22.99 -29.62
CA GLU A 83 0.24 -22.17 -29.79
C GLU A 83 0.46 -21.27 -28.57
N ALA A 84 0.80 -21.90 -27.45
CA ALA A 84 0.97 -21.23 -26.17
C ALA A 84 2.05 -20.15 -26.24
N TYR A 85 1.71 -18.97 -25.74
CA TYR A 85 2.64 -17.86 -25.54
C TYR A 85 2.93 -17.64 -24.06
N VAL A 86 1.91 -17.69 -23.20
CA VAL A 86 2.07 -17.62 -21.74
C VAL A 86 1.26 -18.73 -21.09
N LEU A 87 1.87 -19.44 -20.15
CA LEU A 87 1.23 -20.52 -19.38
C LEU A 87 1.11 -20.09 -17.92
N PHE A 88 -0.08 -20.22 -17.34
CA PHE A 88 -0.30 -20.00 -15.92
C PHE A 88 -0.51 -21.34 -15.23
N TYR A 89 0.39 -21.65 -14.31
CA TYR A 89 0.36 -22.87 -13.50
C TYR A 89 0.06 -22.52 -12.04
N ARG A 90 -0.69 -23.38 -11.35
CA ARG A 90 -0.83 -23.36 -9.88
C ARG A 90 -0.10 -24.54 -9.27
N LYS A 91 0.46 -24.37 -8.08
CA LYS A 91 0.94 -25.50 -7.28
C LYS A 91 -0.23 -26.44 -6.99
N SER A 92 0.03 -27.74 -7.11
CA SER A 92 -0.94 -28.80 -6.85
C SER A 92 -0.42 -29.73 -5.77
N SER A 93 -1.30 -30.09 -4.83
CA SER A 93 -0.98 -30.97 -3.71
C SER A 93 -2.24 -31.70 -3.26
N GLU A 94 -2.23 -33.03 -3.35
CA GLU A 94 -3.31 -33.86 -2.80
C GLU A 94 -3.54 -33.62 -1.31
N ASP A 95 -2.46 -33.37 -0.56
CA ASP A 95 -2.55 -33.11 0.87
C ASP A 95 -3.31 -31.81 1.12
N SER A 96 -3.04 -30.74 0.35
CA SER A 96 -3.82 -29.49 0.45
C SER A 96 -5.32 -29.69 0.15
N VAL A 97 -5.66 -30.61 -0.75
CA VAL A 97 -7.07 -30.96 -1.05
C VAL A 97 -7.70 -31.72 0.12
N LYS A 98 -7.00 -32.70 0.70
CA LYS A 98 -7.45 -33.46 1.88
C LYS A 98 -7.67 -32.54 3.08
N GLU A 99 -6.76 -31.58 3.29
CA GLU A 99 -6.87 -30.57 4.35
C GLU A 99 -8.15 -29.73 4.21
N ARG A 100 -8.44 -29.24 3.00
CA ARG A 100 -9.69 -28.48 2.73
C ARG A 100 -10.93 -29.32 2.97
N GLN A 101 -10.95 -30.56 2.47
CA GLN A 101 -12.08 -31.49 2.69
C GLN A 101 -12.32 -31.75 4.17
N LYS A 102 -11.25 -31.91 4.95
CA LYS A 102 -11.34 -32.11 6.40
C LYS A 102 -11.89 -30.89 7.12
N VAL A 103 -11.48 -29.68 6.75
CA VAL A 103 -12.03 -28.43 7.30
C VAL A 103 -13.54 -28.32 7.00
N VAL A 104 -13.97 -28.63 5.78
CA VAL A 104 -15.39 -28.65 5.41
C VAL A 104 -16.16 -29.69 6.22
N ALA A 105 -15.60 -30.89 6.40
CA ALA A 105 -16.22 -31.93 7.21
C ALA A 105 -16.38 -31.51 8.68
N LEU A 106 -15.33 -30.93 9.28
CA LEU A 106 -15.35 -30.40 10.65
C LEU A 106 -16.38 -29.28 10.83
N ALA A 107 -16.47 -28.37 9.86
CA ALA A 107 -17.43 -27.26 9.87
C ALA A 107 -18.89 -27.73 9.81
N ASN A 108 -19.15 -28.88 9.18
CA ASN A 108 -20.48 -29.47 9.05
C ASN A 108 -20.89 -30.35 10.25
N MET A 109 -20.00 -30.57 11.22
CA MET A 109 -20.34 -31.31 12.43
C MET A 109 -21.36 -30.50 13.26
N LYS A 110 -22.50 -31.12 13.61
CA LYS A 110 -23.57 -30.50 14.40
C LYS A 110 -23.23 -30.40 15.90
N GLU A 111 -21.96 -30.31 16.25
CA GLU A 111 -21.54 -30.18 17.64
C GLU A 111 -21.52 -28.69 18.03
N PRO A 112 -22.28 -28.27 19.05
CA PRO A 112 -22.30 -26.89 19.48
C PRO A 112 -20.93 -26.52 20.07
N SER A 113 -20.23 -25.58 19.43
CA SER A 113 -19.00 -25.02 19.99
C SER A 113 -19.32 -24.03 21.11
N LEU A 114 -18.59 -24.14 22.23
CA LEU A 114 -18.68 -23.17 23.34
C LEU A 114 -18.08 -21.81 22.97
N LEU A 115 -17.13 -21.80 22.02
CA LEU A 115 -16.46 -20.61 21.52
C LEU A 115 -16.56 -20.56 19.99
N GLN A 116 -16.56 -19.34 19.47
CA GLN A 116 -16.39 -19.06 18.05
C GLN A 116 -15.09 -18.30 17.85
N PHE A 117 -14.42 -18.56 16.74
CA PHE A 117 -13.17 -17.90 16.39
C PHE A 117 -13.32 -17.12 15.09
N TYR A 118 -12.55 -16.04 14.96
CA TYR A 118 -12.50 -15.20 13.79
C TYR A 118 -11.15 -15.40 13.08
N ILE A 119 -11.22 -15.72 11.80
CA ILE A 119 -10.06 -15.86 10.93
C ILE A 119 -10.13 -14.82 9.82
N SER A 120 -8.98 -14.32 9.40
CA SER A 120 -8.87 -13.45 8.23
C SER A 120 -9.45 -14.11 6.99
N ARG A 121 -10.36 -13.43 6.30
CA ARG A 121 -10.87 -13.84 5.00
C ARG A 121 -9.76 -13.93 3.96
N GLU A 122 -8.75 -13.06 4.04
CA GLU A 122 -7.58 -13.12 3.17
C GLU A 122 -6.82 -14.42 3.35
N TRP A 123 -6.56 -14.82 4.60
CA TRP A 123 -5.88 -16.09 4.88
C TRP A 123 -6.74 -17.28 4.46
N LEU A 124 -8.05 -17.24 4.71
CA LEU A 124 -8.95 -18.31 4.27
C LEU A 124 -8.97 -18.45 2.74
N ASN A 125 -8.92 -17.33 2.00
CA ASN A 125 -8.79 -17.35 0.54
C ASN A 125 -7.48 -18.01 0.11
N LYS A 126 -6.36 -17.73 0.78
CA LYS A 126 -5.08 -18.42 0.54
C LYS A 126 -5.22 -19.91 0.85
N PHE A 127 -5.81 -20.29 1.98
CA PHE A 127 -6.07 -21.70 2.32
C PHE A 127 -6.88 -22.41 1.23
N ASN A 128 -7.90 -21.76 0.69
CA ASN A 128 -8.78 -22.30 -0.35
C ASN A 128 -8.20 -22.27 -1.78
N THR A 129 -7.05 -21.64 -2.01
CA THR A 129 -6.50 -21.50 -3.37
C THR A 129 -5.06 -21.98 -3.48
N PHE A 130 -4.22 -21.77 -2.46
CA PHE A 130 -2.80 -22.10 -2.47
C PHE A 130 -2.57 -23.50 -1.91
N ALA A 131 -1.55 -24.19 -2.45
CA ALA A 131 -1.08 -25.45 -1.87
C ALA A 131 -0.37 -25.23 -0.52
N GLU A 132 0.23 -24.04 -0.34
CA GLU A 132 0.98 -23.66 0.86
C GLU A 132 0.50 -22.27 1.33
N PRO A 133 -0.60 -22.17 2.09
CA PRO A 133 -1.18 -20.89 2.50
C PRO A 133 -0.36 -20.14 3.56
N GLY A 134 0.61 -20.82 4.18
CA GLY A 134 1.42 -20.31 5.28
C GLY A 134 0.64 -20.21 6.61
N PRO A 135 1.28 -19.68 7.66
CA PRO A 135 0.66 -19.54 8.98
C PRO A 135 -0.56 -18.62 8.96
N ILE A 136 -1.53 -18.88 9.84
CA ILE A 136 -2.70 -18.02 10.02
C ILE A 136 -2.22 -16.62 10.40
N SER A 137 -2.76 -15.58 9.75
CA SER A 137 -2.45 -14.19 10.10
C SER A 137 -3.71 -13.36 10.24
N ASN A 138 -4.05 -13.05 11.48
CA ASN A 138 -5.17 -12.17 11.84
C ASN A 138 -4.76 -10.69 11.95
N HIS A 139 -3.47 -10.38 11.73
CA HIS A 139 -2.96 -9.00 11.65
C HIS A 139 -3.51 -8.20 10.46
N THR A 140 -4.16 -8.87 9.50
CA THR A 140 -4.85 -8.23 8.38
C THR A 140 -6.04 -7.38 8.85
N PHE A 141 -6.67 -7.72 9.98
CA PHE A 141 -7.78 -6.96 10.55
C PHE A 141 -7.54 -6.47 11.99
N LEU A 142 -6.48 -6.93 12.66
CA LEU A 142 -6.07 -6.43 13.97
C LEU A 142 -4.94 -5.39 13.88
N CYS A 143 -4.92 -4.45 14.82
CA CYS A 143 -3.73 -3.66 15.10
C CYS A 143 -2.77 -4.41 16.04
N GLN A 144 -1.60 -3.82 16.27
CA GLN A 144 -0.60 -4.33 17.23
C GLN A 144 -1.12 -4.42 18.68
N HIS A 145 -2.15 -3.65 19.03
CA HIS A 145 -2.77 -3.67 20.36
C HIS A 145 -3.78 -4.82 20.54
N GLY A 146 -4.03 -5.62 19.50
CA GLY A 146 -4.94 -6.77 19.55
C GLY A 146 -6.42 -6.45 19.33
N GLY A 147 -6.77 -5.17 19.13
CA GLY A 147 -8.11 -4.74 18.73
C GLY A 147 -8.21 -4.45 17.24
N ILE A 148 -9.41 -4.14 16.77
CA ILE A 148 -9.64 -3.73 15.37
C ILE A 148 -9.30 -2.24 15.23
N PRO A 149 -8.47 -1.82 14.26
CA PRO A 149 -8.24 -0.41 13.99
C PRO A 149 -9.57 0.32 13.73
N PRO A 150 -9.81 1.53 14.27
CA PRO A 150 -11.05 2.27 14.04
C PRO A 150 -11.41 2.45 12.57
N THR A 151 -10.39 2.66 11.73
CA THR A 151 -10.54 2.77 10.27
C THR A 151 -11.10 1.53 9.60
N LYS A 152 -10.96 0.34 10.22
CA LYS A 152 -11.46 -0.95 9.69
C LYS A 152 -12.76 -1.40 10.37
N TYR A 153 -13.09 -0.85 11.53
CA TYR A 153 -14.14 -1.37 12.40
C TYR A 153 -15.51 -1.43 11.72
N HIS A 154 -15.87 -0.43 10.92
CA HIS A 154 -17.16 -0.34 10.25
C HIS A 154 -17.40 -1.38 9.14
N TYR A 155 -16.35 -2.06 8.65
CA TYR A 155 -16.46 -3.07 7.60
C TYR A 155 -15.77 -4.38 8.00
N ILE A 156 -15.63 -4.64 9.30
CA ILE A 156 -14.92 -5.81 9.82
C ILE A 156 -15.47 -7.14 9.28
N ASP A 157 -16.80 -7.24 9.07
CA ASP A 157 -17.46 -8.45 8.56
C ASP A 157 -16.96 -8.86 7.15
N ASN A 158 -16.47 -7.88 6.36
CA ASN A 158 -15.86 -8.15 5.07
C ASN A 158 -14.45 -8.74 5.20
N LEU A 159 -13.80 -8.54 6.33
CA LEU A 159 -12.41 -8.96 6.57
C LEU A 159 -12.30 -10.29 7.31
N VAL A 160 -13.33 -10.72 8.02
CA VAL A 160 -13.30 -11.91 8.88
C VAL A 160 -14.26 -13.01 8.42
N VAL A 161 -13.98 -14.23 8.86
CA VAL A 161 -14.86 -15.39 8.76
C VAL A 161 -14.94 -16.02 10.14
N ILE A 162 -16.18 -16.32 10.57
CA ILE A 162 -16.45 -17.01 11.84
C ILE A 162 -16.29 -18.50 11.60
N VAL A 163 -15.52 -19.17 12.44
CA VAL A 163 -15.35 -20.62 12.42
C VAL A 163 -15.66 -21.25 13.79
N PRO A 164 -16.21 -22.47 13.81
CA PRO A 164 -16.35 -23.26 15.03
C PRO A 164 -15.00 -23.56 15.71
N GLN A 165 -15.03 -23.88 17.00
CA GLN A 165 -13.81 -24.14 17.78
C GLN A 165 -13.00 -25.33 17.25
N ASN A 166 -13.64 -26.43 16.89
CA ASN A 166 -12.95 -27.61 16.34
C ASN A 166 -12.22 -27.30 15.01
N VAL A 167 -12.79 -26.43 14.18
CA VAL A 167 -12.17 -25.95 12.93
C VAL A 167 -10.97 -25.07 13.26
N TRP A 168 -11.10 -24.12 14.20
CA TRP A 168 -9.98 -23.29 14.63
C TRP A 168 -8.81 -24.12 15.18
N GLU A 169 -9.08 -25.03 16.11
CA GLU A 169 -8.07 -25.90 16.72
C GLU A 169 -7.34 -26.72 15.66
N TYR A 170 -8.09 -27.26 14.70
CA TYR A 170 -7.50 -28.00 13.60
C TYR A 170 -6.56 -27.13 12.75
N LEU A 171 -7.06 -25.99 12.28
CA LEU A 171 -6.27 -25.07 11.44
C LEU A 171 -5.03 -24.55 12.19
N TYR A 172 -5.17 -24.18 13.46
CA TYR A 172 -4.07 -23.70 14.27
C TYR A 172 -3.01 -24.79 14.50
N ASN A 173 -3.41 -26.04 14.77
CA ASN A 173 -2.48 -27.14 14.94
C ASN A 173 -1.75 -27.52 13.64
N SER A 174 -2.40 -27.36 12.48
CA SER A 174 -1.81 -27.67 11.17
C SER A 174 -0.92 -26.56 10.62
N PHE A 175 -1.30 -25.29 10.81
CA PHE A 175 -0.65 -24.15 10.14
C PHE A 175 0.03 -23.16 11.10
N GLY A 176 -0.29 -23.20 12.40
CA GLY A 176 0.19 -22.25 13.38
C GLY A 176 -0.22 -20.80 13.07
N GLY A 177 0.56 -19.84 13.58
CA GLY A 177 0.33 -18.41 13.38
C GLY A 177 -0.58 -17.79 14.43
N GLY A 178 -1.42 -16.84 14.04
CA GLY A 178 -2.40 -16.18 14.90
C GLY A 178 -2.45 -14.66 14.69
N PRO A 179 -2.79 -13.89 15.75
CA PRO A 179 -3.25 -14.37 17.06
C PRO A 179 -4.64 -15.04 16.98
N ALA A 180 -4.97 -15.87 17.97
CA ALA A 180 -6.33 -16.38 18.14
C ALA A 180 -7.28 -15.24 18.49
N VAL A 181 -8.45 -15.20 17.84
CA VAL A 181 -9.46 -14.15 18.06
C VAL A 181 -10.79 -14.80 18.30
N ASN A 182 -11.36 -14.62 19.49
CA ASN A 182 -12.70 -15.09 19.86
C ASN A 182 -13.64 -13.92 20.24
N HIS A 183 -13.14 -12.69 20.22
CA HIS A 183 -13.90 -11.49 20.50
C HIS A 183 -13.40 -10.32 19.65
N LEU A 184 -14.32 -9.60 19.02
CA LEU A 184 -14.04 -8.44 18.18
C LEU A 184 -14.40 -7.15 18.92
N TYR A 185 -13.45 -6.25 19.05
CA TYR A 185 -13.66 -4.94 19.68
C TYR A 185 -12.84 -3.87 18.96
N MET A 186 -13.36 -2.65 18.93
CA MET A 186 -12.63 -1.51 18.40
C MET A 186 -11.45 -1.17 19.32
N CYS A 187 -10.28 -0.96 18.75
CA CYS A 187 -9.10 -0.59 19.52
C CYS A 187 -9.20 0.86 20.00
N THR A 188 -9.37 1.05 21.31
CA THR A 188 -9.44 2.38 21.95
C THR A 188 -8.10 3.09 21.95
N ILE A 189 -6.97 2.36 22.02
CA ILE A 189 -5.63 2.95 21.95
C ILE A 189 -5.43 3.62 20.59
N CYS A 190 -5.72 2.89 19.50
CA CYS A 190 -5.64 3.47 18.15
C CYS A 190 -6.62 4.64 17.97
N GLN A 191 -7.81 4.58 18.58
CA GLN A 191 -8.76 5.69 18.54
C GLN A 191 -8.16 6.97 19.17
N VAL A 192 -7.56 6.84 20.36
CA VAL A 192 -6.92 7.95 21.05
C VAL A 192 -5.74 8.51 20.25
N GLU A 193 -4.92 7.64 19.65
CA GLU A 193 -3.80 8.07 18.80
C GLU A 193 -4.27 8.86 17.56
N ILE A 194 -5.32 8.38 16.88
CA ILE A 194 -5.93 9.06 15.73
C ILE A 194 -6.48 10.43 16.14
N GLU A 195 -7.21 10.50 17.25
CA GLU A 195 -7.78 11.75 17.78
C GLU A 195 -6.69 12.73 18.21
N ALA A 196 -5.64 12.25 18.87
CA ALA A 196 -4.49 13.07 19.27
C ALA A 196 -3.76 13.64 18.06
N LEU A 197 -3.54 12.82 17.02
CA LEU A 197 -2.92 13.25 15.78
C LEU A 197 -3.78 14.29 15.04
N ALA A 198 -5.09 14.06 14.94
CA ALA A 198 -6.03 15.01 14.34
C ALA A 198 -6.04 16.34 15.10
N LYS A 199 -6.04 16.29 16.44
CA LYS A 199 -5.97 17.48 17.30
C LYS A 199 -4.66 18.23 17.11
N ARG A 200 -3.53 17.52 17.01
CA ARG A 200 -2.21 18.12 16.74
C ARG A 200 -2.22 18.85 15.39
N ARG A 201 -2.59 18.17 14.30
CA ARG A 201 -2.65 18.76 12.96
C ARG A 201 -3.52 20.01 12.92
N LYS A 202 -4.70 19.94 13.54
CA LYS A 202 -5.62 21.07 13.65
C LYS A 202 -5.02 22.24 14.42
N MET A 203 -4.40 21.98 15.57
CA MET A 203 -3.74 23.02 16.35
C MET A 203 -2.61 23.69 15.57
N GLU A 204 -1.81 22.92 14.84
CA GLU A 204 -0.72 23.42 14.00
C GLU A 204 -1.21 24.31 12.86
N ILE A 205 -2.19 23.86 12.08
CA ILE A 205 -2.71 24.64 10.96
C ILE A 205 -3.48 25.88 11.43
N ASP A 206 -4.29 25.79 12.50
CA ASP A 206 -5.05 26.92 13.03
C ASP A 206 -4.10 28.02 13.56
N THR A 207 -3.03 27.63 14.25
CA THR A 207 -2.01 28.56 14.76
C THR A 207 -1.24 29.20 13.61
N PHE A 208 -0.81 28.42 12.61
CA PHE A 208 -0.14 28.96 11.43
C PHE A 208 -1.03 29.95 10.66
N ILE A 209 -2.30 29.62 10.41
CA ILE A 209 -3.24 30.50 9.71
C ILE A 209 -3.39 31.83 10.46
N LYS A 210 -3.52 31.78 11.79
CA LYS A 210 -3.62 32.97 12.64
C LYS A 210 -2.37 33.85 12.49
N LEU A 211 -1.18 33.27 12.70
CA LEU A 211 0.08 34.00 12.63
C LEU A 211 0.35 34.56 11.22
N ASN A 212 0.06 33.76 10.18
CA ASN A 212 0.20 34.22 8.81
C ASN A 212 -0.75 35.39 8.51
N LYS A 213 -2.01 35.34 8.97
CA LYS A 213 -2.95 36.46 8.78
C LYS A 213 -2.48 37.74 9.47
N GLU A 214 -1.91 37.63 10.67
CA GLU A 214 -1.29 38.75 11.39
C GLU A 214 -0.10 39.32 10.59
N PHE A 215 0.78 38.45 10.07
CA PHE A 215 1.90 38.84 9.23
C PHE A 215 1.47 39.48 7.89
N GLN A 216 0.40 39.01 7.26
CA GLN A 216 -0.14 39.65 6.05
C GLN A 216 -0.69 41.05 6.32
N ALA A 217 -1.28 41.26 7.51
CA ALA A 217 -1.85 42.55 7.91
C ALA A 217 -0.78 43.58 8.33
N GLU A 218 0.45 43.14 8.61
CA GLU A 218 1.55 44.02 8.98
C GLU A 218 2.11 44.76 7.75
N GLU A 219 2.00 46.10 7.77
CA GLU A 219 2.42 46.97 6.67
C GLU A 219 3.94 47.04 6.49
N ALA A 220 4.70 46.99 7.59
CA ALA A 220 6.15 47.16 7.59
C ALA A 220 6.85 46.23 8.61
N PRO A 221 6.93 44.91 8.34
CA PRO A 221 7.57 43.96 9.23
C PRO A 221 9.07 44.23 9.35
N THR A 222 9.56 44.28 10.60
CA THR A 222 10.97 44.57 10.92
C THR A 222 11.89 43.38 10.67
N VAL A 223 11.37 42.16 10.81
CA VAL A 223 12.08 40.90 10.59
C VAL A 223 11.24 39.99 9.71
N ILE A 224 11.81 39.54 8.59
CA ILE A 224 11.22 38.53 7.71
C ILE A 224 12.15 37.33 7.66
N LEU A 225 11.65 36.16 8.05
CA LEU A 225 12.42 34.92 8.03
C LEU A 225 12.04 34.06 6.83
N CYS A 226 13.00 33.22 6.40
CA CYS A 226 12.82 32.30 5.28
C CYS A 226 12.64 30.87 5.76
N ILE A 227 11.75 30.16 5.08
CA ILE A 227 11.56 28.72 5.26
C ILE A 227 11.65 28.01 3.91
N SER A 228 12.34 26.87 3.88
CA SER A 228 12.43 26.01 2.71
C SER A 228 11.04 25.57 2.25
N MET A 229 10.70 25.82 0.98
CA MET A 229 9.40 25.36 0.43
C MET A 229 9.33 23.84 0.31
N HIS A 230 10.46 23.15 0.28
CA HIS A 230 10.47 21.69 0.35
C HIS A 230 9.93 21.21 1.70
N TRP A 231 10.53 21.68 2.80
CA TRP A 231 10.07 21.34 4.16
C TRP A 231 8.64 21.83 4.41
N PHE A 232 8.31 23.05 3.94
CA PHE A 232 6.98 23.60 4.12
C PHE A 232 5.90 22.76 3.41
N ARG A 233 6.18 22.22 2.23
CA ARG A 233 5.24 21.31 1.53
C ARG A 233 5.06 19.99 2.27
N GLU A 234 6.10 19.45 2.90
CA GLU A 234 5.99 18.25 3.75
C GLU A 234 5.13 18.54 4.99
N TRP A 235 5.39 19.67 5.67
CA TRP A 235 4.57 20.15 6.78
C TRP A 235 3.12 20.36 6.36
N GLU A 236 2.89 21.03 5.23
CA GLU A 236 1.55 21.28 4.68
C GLU A 236 0.82 19.96 4.38
N SER A 237 1.51 18.99 3.78
CA SER A 237 0.98 17.65 3.50
C SER A 237 0.57 16.93 4.79
N PHE A 238 1.40 17.02 5.83
CA PHE A 238 1.12 16.46 7.15
C PHE A 238 -0.11 17.11 7.81
N VAL A 239 -0.15 18.44 7.95
CA VAL A 239 -1.26 19.12 8.65
C VAL A 239 -2.58 19.02 7.89
N LYS A 240 -2.54 18.90 6.55
CA LYS A 240 -3.72 18.61 5.71
C LYS A 240 -4.11 17.13 5.68
N GLY A 241 -3.36 16.26 6.39
CA GLY A 241 -3.66 14.83 6.51
C GLY A 241 -3.45 14.01 5.24
N LYS A 242 -2.66 14.52 4.29
CA LYS A 242 -2.23 13.76 3.11
C LYS A 242 -1.14 12.75 3.47
N ASP A 243 -0.23 13.14 4.37
CA ASP A 243 0.81 12.27 4.92
C ASP A 243 0.62 12.03 6.41
N ASN A 244 0.92 10.79 6.85
CA ASN A 244 0.81 10.39 8.26
C ASN A 244 2.04 10.75 9.09
N GLU A 245 3.20 10.84 8.45
CA GLU A 245 4.44 11.21 9.11
C GLU A 245 4.56 12.74 9.19
N PRO A 246 4.92 13.29 10.37
CA PRO A 246 5.25 14.70 10.48
C PRO A 246 6.53 15.01 9.70
N PRO A 247 6.74 16.27 9.26
CA PRO A 247 8.02 16.65 8.71
C PRO A 247 9.11 16.46 9.77
N GLY A 248 10.33 16.17 9.33
CA GLY A 248 11.51 16.18 10.20
C GLY A 248 11.84 17.58 10.71
N PRO A 249 13.03 17.79 11.32
CA PRO A 249 13.50 19.11 11.69
C PRO A 249 13.51 20.07 10.50
N ILE A 250 13.26 21.37 10.75
CA ILE A 250 13.31 22.38 9.69
C ILE A 250 14.68 22.33 9.03
N ASP A 251 14.72 22.16 7.70
CA ASP A 251 15.96 22.14 6.92
C ASP A 251 16.01 23.29 5.91
N ASN A 252 16.71 24.35 6.30
CA ASN A 252 17.01 25.51 5.47
C ASN A 252 18.40 25.42 4.80
N SER A 253 19.13 24.31 4.94
CA SER A 253 20.50 24.19 4.42
C SER A 253 20.58 24.40 2.90
N LYS A 254 19.56 23.96 2.17
CA LYS A 254 19.49 24.08 0.70
C LYS A 254 19.16 25.49 0.20
N ILE A 255 18.59 26.34 1.07
CA ILE A 255 18.24 27.72 0.75
C ILE A 255 19.23 28.75 1.31
N GLY A 256 20.17 28.33 2.15
CA GLY A 256 21.21 29.18 2.73
C GLY A 256 22.60 29.00 2.09
N ILE A 257 23.41 30.06 2.14
CA ILE A 257 24.84 30.05 1.83
C ILE A 257 25.62 30.74 2.96
N MET A 258 26.74 30.16 3.37
CA MET A 258 27.59 30.76 4.40
C MET A 258 28.49 31.83 3.79
N LYS A 259 28.35 33.08 4.24
CA LYS A 259 29.17 34.22 3.84
C LYS A 259 29.61 35.00 5.07
N GLY A 260 30.92 35.09 5.30
CA GLY A 260 31.49 35.89 6.40
C GLY A 260 31.05 35.45 7.80
N GLY A 261 30.82 34.16 8.03
CA GLY A 261 30.39 33.62 9.33
C GLY A 261 28.88 33.68 9.60
N HIS A 262 28.10 34.25 8.69
CA HIS A 262 26.64 34.28 8.77
C HIS A 262 25.99 33.54 7.59
N VAL A 263 24.81 32.95 7.81
CA VAL A 263 24.02 32.33 6.75
C VAL A 263 23.19 33.41 6.07
N GLN A 264 23.35 33.54 4.75
CA GLN A 264 22.56 34.43 3.90
C GLN A 264 21.71 33.61 2.94
N LEU A 265 20.61 34.18 2.47
CA LEU A 265 19.75 33.53 1.49
C LEU A 265 20.49 33.30 0.17
N LYS A 266 20.35 32.10 -0.38
CA LYS A 266 20.88 31.72 -1.69
C LYS A 266 19.99 32.30 -2.80
N GLN A 267 20.60 32.98 -3.76
CA GLN A 267 19.88 33.51 -4.92
C GLN A 267 19.22 32.36 -5.72
N GLY A 268 17.94 32.54 -6.08
CA GLY A 268 17.16 31.55 -6.81
C GLY A 268 16.72 30.33 -5.98
N ALA A 269 16.86 30.36 -4.65
CA ALA A 269 16.31 29.32 -3.78
C ALA A 269 14.77 29.31 -3.78
N ASP A 270 14.18 28.12 -3.59
CA ASP A 270 12.74 27.94 -3.40
C ASP A 270 12.40 28.08 -1.90
N TYR A 271 12.00 29.29 -1.50
CA TYR A 271 11.70 29.64 -0.11
C TYR A 271 10.38 30.40 0.00
N GLY A 272 9.76 30.32 1.18
CA GLY A 272 8.65 31.16 1.58
C GLY A 272 9.06 32.14 2.67
N GLN A 273 8.36 33.26 2.76
CA GLN A 273 8.56 34.27 3.81
C GLN A 273 7.54 34.07 4.94
N ILE A 274 8.03 34.11 6.18
CA ILE A 274 7.22 33.98 7.40
C ILE A 274 7.66 35.01 8.45
N SER A 275 6.78 35.30 9.41
CA SER A 275 7.11 36.17 10.54
C SER A 275 8.03 35.48 11.56
N GLU A 276 8.64 36.27 12.45
CA GLU A 276 9.43 35.76 13.56
C GLU A 276 8.61 34.85 14.48
N GLU A 277 7.37 35.19 14.78
CA GLU A 277 6.47 34.39 15.61
C GLU A 277 6.15 33.04 14.95
N THR A 278 5.94 33.04 13.63
CA THR A 278 5.69 31.81 12.86
C THR A 278 6.91 30.89 12.88
N TRP A 279 8.11 31.45 12.73
CA TRP A 279 9.35 30.70 12.83
C TRP A 279 9.55 30.11 14.21
N LEU A 280 9.43 30.91 15.28
CA LEU A 280 9.57 30.44 16.65
C LEU A 280 8.56 29.36 17.01
N TYR A 281 7.33 29.47 16.50
CA TYR A 281 6.29 28.45 16.67
C TYR A 281 6.70 27.12 16.03
N LEU A 282 7.07 27.12 14.74
CA LEU A 282 7.47 25.91 14.03
C LEU A 282 8.77 25.32 14.60
N LEU A 283 9.74 26.17 14.93
CA LEU A 283 10.99 25.77 15.56
C LEU A 283 10.75 25.13 16.94
N GLY A 284 9.77 25.60 17.71
CA GLY A 284 9.40 25.02 18.99
C GLY A 284 8.84 23.60 18.90
N ILE A 285 8.25 23.22 17.76
CA ILE A 285 7.68 21.88 17.51
C ILE A 285 8.71 20.96 16.85
N TYR A 286 9.41 21.47 15.83
CA TYR A 286 10.22 20.66 14.91
C TYR A 286 11.73 20.82 15.13
N GLY A 287 12.18 21.91 15.75
CA GLY A 287 13.59 22.26 15.80
C GLY A 287 14.20 22.47 14.41
N GLY A 288 15.52 22.35 14.30
CA GLY A 288 16.24 22.46 13.03
C GLY A 288 16.84 23.85 12.77
N GLY A 289 16.96 24.22 11.49
CA GLY A 289 17.56 25.46 11.04
C GLY A 289 18.26 25.32 9.67
N PRO A 290 19.21 26.20 9.34
CA PRO A 290 19.53 27.45 10.03
C PRO A 290 18.44 28.51 9.88
N GLU A 291 18.42 29.46 10.80
CA GLU A 291 17.64 30.69 10.67
C GLU A 291 18.23 31.57 9.57
N ILE A 292 17.38 32.11 8.69
CA ILE A 292 17.78 32.97 7.58
C ILE A 292 16.79 34.14 7.53
N ALA A 293 17.29 35.35 7.78
CA ALA A 293 16.51 36.58 7.69
C ALA A 293 16.77 37.32 6.37
N VAL A 294 15.71 37.87 5.77
CA VAL A 294 15.81 38.85 4.68
C VAL A 294 15.87 40.24 5.31
N ARG A 295 16.96 40.97 5.09
CA ARG A 295 17.01 42.40 5.46
C ARG A 295 16.30 43.20 4.38
N GLN A 296 15.31 44.03 4.74
CA GLN A 296 14.85 45.08 3.83
C GLN A 296 15.96 46.14 3.70
N THR A 297 16.78 46.03 2.66
CA THR A 297 17.51 47.20 2.15
C THR A 297 16.51 48.10 1.47
N VAL A 298 16.21 49.27 2.05
CA VAL A 298 15.57 50.38 1.34
C VAL A 298 16.54 50.83 0.23
N ALA A 299 16.40 50.26 -0.97
CA ALA A 299 17.13 50.65 -2.18
C ALA A 299 16.16 50.60 -3.37
N PRO A 300 16.30 51.49 -4.36
CA PRO A 300 15.29 51.71 -5.39
C PRO A 300 15.12 50.48 -6.29
N VAL A 301 13.86 50.20 -6.61
CA VAL A 301 13.35 49.02 -7.33
C VAL A 301 14.00 48.91 -8.72
N ASP A 302 14.63 47.76 -8.99
CA ASP A 302 15.06 47.34 -10.33
C ASP A 302 13.98 46.39 -10.92
N PRO A 303 13.43 46.61 -12.12
CA PRO A 303 12.18 45.96 -12.54
C PRO A 303 12.24 44.45 -12.83
N ASP A 304 13.42 43.83 -12.87
CA ASP A 304 13.61 42.47 -13.41
C ASP A 304 13.84 41.35 -12.37
N SER A 305 13.62 41.59 -11.06
CA SER A 305 13.93 40.62 -9.98
C SER A 305 12.71 39.99 -9.25
N LEU A 306 11.57 39.83 -9.92
CA LEU A 306 10.28 39.50 -9.25
C LEU A 306 9.88 38.01 -9.25
N HIS A 307 10.76 37.07 -8.87
CA HIS A 307 10.39 35.65 -8.78
C HIS A 307 10.49 35.00 -7.38
N GLY A 308 10.68 35.76 -6.29
CA GLY A 308 10.75 35.19 -4.92
C GLY A 308 10.13 36.02 -3.79
N GLU A 309 9.44 37.12 -4.08
CA GLU A 309 9.06 38.12 -3.06
C GLU A 309 7.69 37.90 -2.40
N LYS A 310 7.08 36.73 -2.54
CA LYS A 310 5.70 36.53 -2.06
C LYS A 310 5.69 35.90 -0.68
N LYS A 311 5.00 36.58 0.26
CA LYS A 311 4.59 35.98 1.52
C LYS A 311 3.77 34.72 1.22
N ILE A 312 3.87 33.69 2.08
CA ILE A 312 3.09 32.45 1.88
C ILE A 312 1.59 32.79 1.97
N GLU A 313 0.88 32.70 0.85
CA GLU A 313 -0.57 32.83 0.82
C GLU A 313 -1.21 31.49 1.24
N ALA A 314 -1.91 31.49 2.38
CA ALA A 314 -2.70 30.34 2.79
C ALA A 314 -4.07 30.40 2.10
N GLU A 315 -4.31 29.58 1.07
CA GLU A 315 -5.64 29.44 0.48
C GLU A 315 -6.60 28.83 1.52
N THR A 316 -7.42 29.68 2.13
CA THR A 316 -8.57 29.28 2.94
C THR A 316 -9.74 28.95 2.00
N ARG A 317 -9.62 27.88 1.22
CA ARG A 317 -10.83 27.26 0.64
C ARG A 317 -11.44 26.36 1.70
N ALA A 318 -12.66 26.72 2.09
CA ALA A 318 -13.46 26.01 3.09
C ALA A 318 -13.40 24.49 2.89
N LEU A 319 -12.95 23.80 3.94
CA LEU A 319 -13.23 22.39 4.21
C LEU A 319 -14.59 22.29 4.91
#